data_AF-A0A7J4UKP7-F1
#
_entry.id   AF-A0A7J4UKP7-F1
#
_cell.length_a   1.000
_cell.length_b   1.000
_cell.length_c   1.000
_cell.angle_alpha   90.00
_cell.angle_beta   90.00
_cell.angle_gamma   90.00
#
_symmetry.space_group_name_H-M   'P 1'
#
loop_
_entity.id
_entity.type
_entity.pdbx_description
1 polymer ?
#
loop_
_entity_poly.entity_id
_entity_poly.type
_entity_poly.pdbx_seq_one_letter_code
_entity_poly.pdbx_strand_id
1 'polypeptide(L)'
;MEPRFILSKSKVHEQHNKLKNLGVLVSYSWKTNPMVGKILEDETDSLFSIHSLEEIPDIKDKTKIWFFAQAWNSGEIASLIGQGINSFVVDNEFDFKELTNFLNHYMGKVNLLLRMKFQERRIGKGKYFVYGMDSNKVNELILDLKNNSKIDKLGIHIHRKSQNTSEWAIKEELEDSLSKEVLEKIDLINIGGGFPINYKNYTSEVLEYIFSKITDLKNWLNGKDIELIVEPGRFIAGPSVKLITNILAIHNNDVIVDSSVYQGNTDAIFQDSMKLLNNFICTVHITKPDYAKVGFASPRYLENIVVGTPALVPSEFKYSTLLGERWKVSSSEEAVKLVSYLKSLSHEQRQDVVHEQRDSLLMYHDFSVDNVVNFIESLM
;
A
#
# COMPACT_ATOMS: atom_id res chain seq x y z
N MET A 1 -17.25 29.84 -4.83
CA MET A 1 -16.30 29.40 -3.78
C MET A 1 -15.34 28.45 -4.48
N GLU A 2 -14.04 28.43 -4.19
CA GLU A 2 -13.15 27.46 -4.85
C GLU A 2 -13.31 26.05 -4.24
N PRO A 3 -13.06 24.97 -5.00
CA PRO A 3 -13.11 23.61 -4.48
C PRO A 3 -12.07 23.45 -3.36
N ARG A 4 -12.48 22.82 -2.25
CA ARG A 4 -11.61 22.70 -1.07
C ARG A 4 -11.91 21.46 -0.25
N PHE A 5 -10.88 20.96 0.41
CA PHE A 5 -11.02 19.92 1.42
C PHE A 5 -11.38 20.53 2.78
N ILE A 6 -12.36 19.91 3.44
CA ILE A 6 -12.71 20.19 4.83
C ILE A 6 -12.37 18.95 5.64
N LEU A 7 -11.52 19.12 6.66
CA LEU A 7 -11.16 18.10 7.63
C LEU A 7 -11.95 18.35 8.93
N SER A 8 -12.69 17.35 9.38
CA SER A 8 -13.44 17.36 10.65
C SER A 8 -12.63 16.71 11.77
N LYS A 9 -12.11 17.53 12.70
CA LYS A 9 -11.43 17.04 13.91
C LYS A 9 -12.31 16.11 14.73
N SER A 10 -13.56 16.49 14.96
CA SER A 10 -14.53 15.67 15.70
C SER A 10 -14.68 14.27 15.10
N LYS A 11 -14.65 14.15 13.77
CA LYS A 11 -14.70 12.85 13.09
C LYS A 11 -13.41 12.04 13.24
N VAL A 12 -12.25 12.70 13.26
CA VAL A 12 -10.96 12.05 13.58
C VAL A 12 -11.04 11.39 14.97
N HIS A 13 -11.46 12.14 15.98
CA HIS A 13 -11.61 11.58 17.35
C HIS A 13 -12.66 10.49 17.43
N GLU A 14 -13.82 10.66 16.76
CA GLU A 14 -14.86 9.63 16.74
C GLU A 14 -14.32 8.30 16.21
N GLN A 15 -13.58 8.32 15.10
CA GLN A 15 -13.03 7.10 14.50
C GLN A 15 -11.88 6.52 15.34
N HIS A 16 -10.99 7.37 15.85
CA HIS A 16 -9.94 6.93 16.78
C HIS A 16 -10.52 6.24 18.02
N ASN A 17 -11.53 6.87 18.64
CA ASN A 17 -12.15 6.36 19.87
C ASN A 17 -12.89 5.04 19.66
N LYS A 18 -13.45 4.78 18.47
CA LYS A 18 -14.02 3.46 18.15
C LYS A 18 -13.02 2.33 18.32
N LEU A 19 -11.76 2.54 17.92
CA LEU A 19 -10.70 1.55 18.07
C LEU A 19 -10.16 1.54 19.49
N LYS A 20 -9.87 2.72 20.07
CA LYS A 20 -9.39 2.84 21.45
C LYS A 20 -10.33 2.16 22.46
N ASN A 21 -11.64 2.27 22.27
CA ASN A 21 -12.64 1.66 23.14
C ASN A 21 -12.65 0.11 23.08
N LEU A 22 -11.99 -0.50 22.09
CA LEU A 22 -11.74 -1.95 22.05
C LEU A 22 -10.54 -2.36 22.92
N GLY A 23 -9.87 -1.40 23.57
CA GLY A 23 -8.70 -1.62 24.42
C GLY A 23 -7.40 -1.87 23.64
N VAL A 24 -7.37 -1.56 22.34
CA VAL A 24 -6.17 -1.70 21.50
C VAL A 24 -5.35 -0.42 21.48
N LEU A 25 -4.04 -0.56 21.27
CA LEU A 25 -3.16 0.56 20.95
C LEU A 25 -3.33 0.92 19.48
N VAL A 26 -3.40 2.21 19.18
CA VAL A 26 -3.60 2.71 17.82
C VAL A 26 -2.30 3.28 17.29
N SER A 27 -1.75 2.69 16.22
CA SER A 27 -0.60 3.21 15.47
C SER A 27 -1.06 3.74 14.11
N TYR A 28 -1.35 5.03 14.00
CA TYR A 28 -1.90 5.60 12.77
C TYR A 28 -0.90 5.48 11.60
N SER A 29 -1.36 4.98 10.44
CA SER A 29 -0.53 4.90 9.23
C SER A 29 -0.38 6.28 8.59
N TRP A 30 0.74 6.95 8.87
CA TRP A 30 0.96 8.38 8.57
C TRP A 30 0.77 8.75 7.10
N LYS A 31 1.30 7.93 6.19
CA LYS A 31 1.15 8.04 4.73
C LYS A 31 -0.28 8.24 4.22
N THR A 32 -1.29 7.89 5.02
CA THR A 32 -2.69 8.02 4.61
C THR A 32 -3.12 9.49 4.51
N ASN A 33 -2.81 10.29 5.53
CA ASN A 33 -3.11 11.72 5.57
C ASN A 33 -2.34 12.39 6.73
N PRO A 34 -1.21 13.07 6.45
CA PRO A 34 -0.40 13.72 7.49
C PRO A 34 -1.15 14.78 8.31
N MET A 35 -2.17 15.45 7.75
CA MET A 35 -2.98 16.42 8.52
C MET A 35 -3.83 15.74 9.59
N VAL A 36 -4.35 14.54 9.31
CA VAL A 36 -5.03 13.72 10.31
C VAL A 36 -4.04 13.22 11.35
N GLY A 37 -2.85 12.79 10.91
CA GLY A 37 -1.75 12.38 11.80
C GLY A 37 -1.37 13.46 12.80
N LYS A 38 -1.20 14.71 12.36
CA LYS A 38 -0.88 15.85 13.25
C LYS A 38 -1.96 16.12 14.30
N ILE A 39 -3.24 15.95 13.96
CA ILE A 39 -4.34 16.07 14.94
C ILE A 39 -4.26 14.95 15.97
N LEU A 40 -4.00 13.72 15.54
CA LEU A 40 -3.84 12.58 16.46
C LEU A 40 -2.62 12.79 17.37
N GLU A 41 -1.50 13.29 16.84
CA GLU A 41 -0.31 13.55 17.64
C GLU A 41 -0.55 14.55 18.76
N ASP A 42 -1.25 15.64 18.45
CA ASP A 42 -1.49 16.75 19.38
C ASP A 42 -2.59 16.44 20.40
N GLU A 43 -3.54 15.57 20.06
CA GLU A 43 -4.80 15.45 20.79
C GLU A 43 -5.13 14.02 21.25
N THR A 44 -4.29 13.02 20.96
CA THR A 44 -4.46 11.63 21.40
C THR A 44 -3.16 10.95 21.84
N ASP A 45 -3.28 9.70 22.28
CA ASP A 45 -2.20 8.77 22.61
C ASP A 45 -1.80 7.86 21.44
N SER A 46 -2.15 8.23 20.20
CA SER A 46 -1.77 7.45 19.02
C SER A 46 -0.25 7.34 18.87
N LEU A 47 0.19 6.15 18.50
CA LEU A 47 1.49 5.87 17.89
C LEU A 47 1.41 6.12 16.37
N PHE A 48 2.55 6.06 15.67
CA PHE A 48 2.61 6.32 14.23
C PHE A 48 3.45 5.29 13.48
N SER A 49 2.85 4.65 12.49
CA SER A 49 3.54 3.72 11.58
C SER A 49 4.11 4.49 10.39
N ILE A 50 5.44 4.55 10.30
CA ILE A 50 6.20 5.38 9.34
C ILE A 50 7.01 4.49 8.41
N HIS A 51 6.92 4.78 7.10
CA HIS A 51 7.60 4.00 6.07
C HIS A 51 8.64 4.80 5.29
N SER A 52 8.79 6.10 5.53
CA SER A 52 9.71 6.93 4.76
C SER A 52 10.42 7.89 5.69
N LEU A 53 11.73 8.11 5.45
CA LEU A 53 12.55 9.01 6.24
C LEU A 53 12.06 10.45 6.11
N GLU A 54 11.51 10.81 4.95
CA GLU A 54 10.98 12.13 4.63
C GLU A 54 9.75 12.49 5.47
N GLU A 55 9.02 11.50 6.00
CA GLU A 55 7.87 11.72 6.87
C GLU A 55 8.29 12.05 8.32
N ILE A 56 9.50 11.63 8.74
CA ILE A 56 9.96 11.75 10.12
C ILE A 56 9.95 13.21 10.60
N PRO A 57 10.50 14.21 9.88
CA PRO A 57 10.57 15.59 10.35
C PRO A 57 9.21 16.20 10.74
N ASP A 58 8.12 15.72 10.15
CA ASP A 58 6.76 16.22 10.38
C ASP A 58 6.14 15.78 11.72
N ILE A 59 6.75 14.82 12.41
CA ILE A 59 6.28 14.24 13.68
C ILE A 59 7.07 14.87 14.83
N LYS A 60 6.40 15.48 15.80
CA LYS A 60 7.06 16.16 16.93
C LYS A 60 7.68 15.17 17.91
N ASP A 61 6.95 14.14 18.31
CA ASP A 61 7.38 13.15 19.30
C ASP A 61 7.87 11.87 18.62
N LYS A 62 9.19 11.78 18.46
CA LYS A 62 9.84 10.65 17.80
C LYS A 62 9.68 9.32 18.55
N THR A 63 9.38 9.37 19.84
CA THR A 63 9.21 8.15 20.66
C THR A 63 7.93 7.38 20.32
N LYS A 64 6.96 8.05 19.67
CA LYS A 64 5.69 7.46 19.19
C LYS A 64 5.81 6.74 17.85
N ILE A 65 6.98 6.77 17.21
CA ILE A 65 7.20 6.21 15.87
C ILE A 65 7.51 4.71 15.94
N TRP A 66 6.76 3.93 15.17
CA TRP A 66 7.14 2.61 14.67
C TRP A 66 7.65 2.75 13.24
N PHE A 67 8.98 2.69 13.07
CA PHE A 67 9.61 2.85 11.77
C PHE A 67 9.77 1.51 11.06
N PHE A 68 9.32 1.43 9.81
CA PHE A 68 9.43 0.24 8.97
C PHE A 68 10.74 0.29 8.19
N ALA A 69 11.62 -0.68 8.43
CA ALA A 69 12.88 -0.81 7.73
C ALA A 69 12.66 -1.01 6.22
N GLN A 70 13.52 -0.40 5.41
CA GLN A 70 13.50 -0.47 3.95
C GLN A 70 14.93 -0.58 3.41
N ALA A 71 15.52 -1.77 3.51
CA ALA A 71 16.90 -2.02 3.06
C ALA A 71 17.89 -1.01 3.66
N TRP A 72 17.73 -0.74 4.96
CA TRP A 72 18.53 0.26 5.66
C TRP A 72 19.97 -0.23 5.91
N ASN A 73 20.85 0.69 6.29
CA ASN A 73 22.21 0.39 6.77
C ASN A 73 22.44 0.88 8.21
N SER A 74 23.54 0.43 8.82
CA SER A 74 23.94 0.82 10.18
C SER A 74 24.00 2.33 10.44
N GLY A 75 24.36 3.15 9.43
CA GLY A 75 24.37 4.61 9.56
C GLY A 75 22.96 5.20 9.64
N GLU A 76 22.01 4.66 8.88
CA GLU A 76 20.60 5.04 8.95
C GLU A 76 19.97 4.61 10.28
N ILE A 77 20.26 3.39 10.75
CA ILE A 77 19.83 2.90 12.07
C ILE A 77 20.34 3.82 13.17
N ALA A 78 21.63 4.19 13.13
CA ALA A 78 22.23 5.12 14.09
C ALA A 78 21.55 6.50 14.06
N SER A 79 21.24 7.00 12.86
CA SER A 79 20.54 8.28 12.67
C SER A 79 19.13 8.27 13.24
N LEU A 80 18.37 7.19 13.01
CA LEU A 80 17.00 7.03 13.54
C LEU A 80 17.00 6.98 15.07
N ILE A 81 17.88 6.15 15.66
CA ILE A 81 18.05 6.06 17.11
C ILE A 81 18.52 7.39 17.70
N GLY A 82 19.45 8.08 17.03
CA GLY A 82 19.94 9.41 17.45
C GLY A 82 18.85 10.49 17.46
N GLN A 83 17.80 10.32 16.64
CA GLN A 83 16.60 11.17 16.65
C GLN A 83 15.59 10.79 17.75
N GLY A 84 15.83 9.71 18.49
CA GLY A 84 14.93 9.20 19.54
C GLY A 84 13.92 8.16 19.06
N ILE A 85 14.07 7.63 17.84
CA ILE A 85 13.23 6.56 17.31
C ILE A 85 13.85 5.22 17.72
N ASN A 86 13.15 4.49 18.60
CA ASN A 86 13.65 3.23 19.15
C ASN A 86 12.75 2.03 18.84
N SER A 87 11.67 2.21 18.07
CA SER A 87 10.73 1.13 17.74
C SER A 87 10.73 0.84 16.25
N PHE A 88 11.03 -0.40 15.88
CA PHE A 88 11.30 -0.80 14.50
C PHE A 88 10.47 -2.02 14.08
N VAL A 89 10.06 -2.02 12.82
CA VAL A 89 9.46 -3.17 12.15
C VAL A 89 10.39 -3.62 11.03
N VAL A 90 10.83 -4.88 11.05
CA VAL A 90 11.69 -5.45 10.01
C VAL A 90 10.92 -6.45 9.17
N ASP A 91 11.06 -6.34 7.85
CA ASP A 91 10.25 -7.08 6.87
C ASP A 91 10.94 -8.31 6.29
N ASN A 92 12.26 -8.35 6.37
CA ASN A 92 13.09 -9.36 5.72
C ASN A 92 14.35 -9.67 6.56
N GLU A 93 15.02 -10.77 6.21
CA GLU A 93 16.23 -11.20 6.91
C GLU A 93 17.43 -10.26 6.73
N PHE A 94 17.49 -9.50 5.64
CA PHE A 94 18.57 -8.55 5.40
C PHE A 94 18.51 -7.41 6.43
N ASP A 95 17.36 -6.75 6.56
CA ASP A 95 17.14 -5.66 7.52
C ASP A 95 17.28 -6.14 8.97
N PHE A 96 16.85 -7.38 9.24
CA PHE A 96 17.05 -8.04 10.53
C PHE A 96 18.53 -8.24 10.86
N LYS A 97 19.32 -8.76 9.92
CA LYS A 97 20.77 -8.96 10.09
C LYS A 97 21.50 -7.63 10.29
N GLU A 98 21.12 -6.61 9.52
CA GLU A 98 21.73 -5.29 9.67
C GLU A 98 21.44 -4.69 11.06
N LEU A 99 20.19 -4.77 11.53
CA LEU A 99 19.83 -4.31 12.87
C LEU A 99 20.56 -5.08 13.97
N THR A 100 20.58 -6.41 13.90
CA THR A 100 21.25 -7.23 14.92
C THR A 100 22.77 -6.99 14.95
N ASN A 101 23.41 -6.84 13.79
CA ASN A 101 24.83 -6.47 13.72
C ASN A 101 25.11 -5.09 14.33
N PHE A 102 24.24 -4.12 14.07
CA PHE A 102 24.31 -2.80 14.69
C PHE A 102 24.17 -2.90 16.23
N LEU A 103 23.17 -3.67 16.70
CA LEU A 103 22.87 -3.81 18.13
C LEU A 103 24.01 -4.45 18.94
N ASN A 104 24.87 -5.28 18.32
CA ASN A 104 26.05 -5.85 18.98
C ASN A 104 27.03 -4.79 19.50
N HIS A 105 27.04 -3.59 18.90
CA HIS A 105 27.91 -2.49 19.27
C HIS A 105 27.15 -1.32 19.94
N TYR A 106 25.81 -1.41 20.01
CA TYR A 106 24.96 -0.40 20.59
C TYR A 106 24.73 -0.66 22.09
N MET A 107 24.79 0.38 22.91
CA MET A 107 24.62 0.23 24.37
C MET A 107 23.16 0.30 24.84
N GLY A 108 22.28 0.93 24.06
CA GLY A 108 20.86 1.06 24.40
C GLY A 108 20.02 -0.16 24.02
N LYS A 109 18.70 0.02 24.07
CA LYS A 109 17.73 -0.98 23.66
C LYS A 109 16.79 -0.44 22.60
N VAL A 110 16.16 -1.36 21.86
CA VAL A 110 15.13 -1.06 20.87
C VAL A 110 13.91 -1.96 21.07
N ASN A 111 12.76 -1.51 20.58
CA ASN A 111 11.57 -2.34 20.40
C ASN A 111 11.58 -2.88 18.97
N LEU A 112 11.27 -4.17 18.81
CA LEU A 112 11.38 -4.84 17.52
C LEU A 112 10.13 -5.67 17.24
N LEU A 113 9.55 -5.43 16.07
CA LEU A 113 8.53 -6.26 15.46
C LEU A 113 9.11 -6.97 14.23
N LEU A 114 8.95 -8.29 14.17
CA LEU A 114 9.23 -9.06 12.97
C LEU A 114 7.95 -9.17 12.15
N ARG A 115 7.97 -8.67 10.91
CA ARG A 115 6.81 -8.78 10.03
C ARG A 115 6.69 -10.21 9.51
N MET A 116 5.55 -10.82 9.74
CA MET A 116 5.23 -12.17 9.32
C MET A 116 4.25 -12.16 8.14
N LYS A 117 4.50 -13.02 7.16
CA LYS A 117 3.59 -13.22 6.03
C LYS A 117 2.27 -13.82 6.51
N PHE A 118 1.17 -13.17 6.17
CA PHE A 118 -0.18 -13.72 6.27
C PHE A 118 -0.69 -14.07 4.87
N GLN A 119 -1.08 -15.31 4.63
CA GLN A 119 -1.59 -15.73 3.32
C GLN A 119 -2.96 -15.08 3.04
N GLU A 120 -3.07 -14.28 1.98
CA GLU A 120 -4.37 -13.81 1.51
C GLU A 120 -5.10 -14.95 0.77
N ARG A 121 -6.18 -15.50 1.32
CA ARG A 121 -6.96 -16.56 0.67
C ARG A 121 -7.95 -15.96 -0.33
N ARG A 122 -7.46 -15.46 -1.48
CA ARG A 122 -8.35 -15.14 -2.61
C ARG A 122 -8.64 -16.41 -3.41
N ILE A 123 -9.89 -16.89 -3.37
CA ILE A 123 -10.37 -17.86 -4.35
C ILE A 123 -10.33 -17.17 -5.73
N GLY A 124 -9.33 -17.52 -6.55
CA GLY A 124 -9.41 -17.35 -8.01
C GLY A 124 -8.42 -16.41 -8.71
N LYS A 125 -7.56 -15.62 -8.05
CA LYS A 125 -6.52 -14.83 -8.75
C LYS A 125 -5.29 -14.64 -7.84
N GLY A 126 -4.20 -15.34 -8.18
CA GLY A 126 -2.97 -15.43 -7.39
C GLY A 126 -2.11 -14.16 -7.41
N LYS A 127 -2.54 -13.11 -6.73
CA LYS A 127 -1.66 -12.01 -6.34
C LYS A 127 -1.60 -11.96 -4.83
N TYR A 128 -0.52 -12.54 -4.31
CA TYR A 128 -0.16 -12.51 -2.91
C TYR A 128 0.66 -11.23 -2.70
N PHE A 129 0.24 -10.32 -1.84
CA PHE A 129 1.16 -9.28 -1.36
C PHE A 129 2.11 -9.95 -0.36
N VAL A 130 3.26 -10.44 -0.86
CA VAL A 130 4.21 -11.26 -0.08
C VAL A 130 5.19 -10.36 0.69
N TYR A 131 4.66 -9.54 1.59
CA TYR A 131 5.51 -8.85 2.56
C TYR A 131 5.58 -9.67 3.85
N GLY A 132 6.75 -9.66 4.48
CA GLY A 132 7.07 -10.37 5.71
C GLY A 132 8.01 -11.53 5.47
N MET A 133 8.45 -12.14 6.57
CA MET A 133 9.12 -13.42 6.61
C MET A 133 8.11 -14.56 6.81
N ASP A 134 8.45 -15.76 6.36
CA ASP A 134 7.62 -16.95 6.62
C ASP A 134 7.51 -17.23 8.12
N SER A 135 6.36 -17.74 8.56
CA SER A 135 6.07 -17.95 9.99
C SER A 135 7.12 -18.83 10.66
N ASN A 136 7.60 -19.89 10.01
CA ASN A 136 8.69 -20.73 10.51
C ASN A 136 9.95 -19.92 10.82
N LYS A 137 10.33 -19.00 9.93
CA LYS A 137 11.50 -18.14 10.12
C LYS A 137 11.27 -17.12 11.23
N VAL A 138 10.07 -16.54 11.31
CA VAL A 138 9.71 -15.64 12.41
C VAL A 138 9.79 -16.35 13.75
N ASN A 139 9.29 -17.60 13.85
CA ASN A 139 9.40 -18.37 15.08
C ASN A 139 10.87 -18.59 15.48
N GLU A 140 11.73 -19.00 14.54
CA GLU A 140 13.17 -19.17 14.76
C GLU A 140 13.80 -17.87 15.31
N LEU A 141 13.61 -16.75 14.62
CA LEU A 141 14.23 -15.47 14.98
C LEU A 141 13.75 -14.92 16.33
N ILE A 142 12.47 -15.10 16.68
CA ILE A 142 11.96 -14.70 18.00
C ILE A 142 12.66 -15.50 19.11
N LEU A 143 12.83 -16.80 18.92
CA LEU A 143 13.48 -17.66 19.91
C LEU A 143 14.96 -17.31 20.09
N ASP A 144 15.64 -16.93 19.01
CA ASP A 144 17.03 -16.46 19.05
C ASP A 144 17.18 -15.11 19.78
N LEU A 145 16.20 -14.21 19.62
CA LEU A 145 16.22 -12.88 20.23
C LEU A 145 15.77 -12.84 21.70
N LYS A 146 15.12 -13.89 22.19
CA LYS A 146 14.50 -13.97 23.52
C LYS A 146 15.35 -13.45 24.68
N ASN A 147 16.66 -13.70 24.66
CA ASN A 147 17.59 -13.31 25.73
C ASN A 147 18.49 -12.14 25.32
N ASN A 148 18.20 -11.48 24.21
CA ASN A 148 19.00 -10.36 23.74
C ASN A 148 18.72 -9.13 24.62
N SER A 149 19.68 -8.79 25.48
CA SER A 149 19.61 -7.63 26.38
C SER A 149 19.39 -6.28 25.69
N LYS A 150 19.55 -6.21 24.36
CA LYS A 150 19.35 -5.02 23.53
C LYS A 150 17.93 -4.88 22.97
N ILE A 151 17.07 -5.86 23.19
CA ILE A 151 15.66 -5.80 22.84
C ILE A 151 14.86 -5.53 24.12
N ASP A 152 14.07 -4.44 24.12
CA ASP A 152 13.22 -4.09 25.26
C ASP A 152 11.82 -4.68 25.12
N LYS A 153 11.22 -4.52 23.93
CA LYS A 153 9.96 -5.15 23.55
C LYS A 153 10.13 -5.93 22.26
N LEU A 154 9.64 -7.17 22.24
CA LEU A 154 9.70 -8.05 21.08
C LEU A 154 8.30 -8.44 20.63
N GLY A 155 8.07 -8.52 19.33
CA GLY A 155 6.76 -8.92 18.85
C GLY A 155 6.70 -9.22 17.37
N ILE A 156 5.47 -9.35 16.89
CA ILE A 156 5.18 -9.67 15.51
C ILE A 156 4.30 -8.59 14.89
N HIS A 157 4.61 -8.24 13.66
CA HIS A 157 3.74 -7.42 12.80
C HIS A 157 3.11 -8.30 11.72
N ILE A 158 1.84 -8.07 11.41
CA ILE A 158 1.18 -8.65 10.24
C ILE A 158 0.38 -7.55 9.54
N HIS A 159 0.10 -7.75 8.26
CA HIS A 159 -0.86 -6.92 7.54
C HIS A 159 -1.53 -7.76 6.46
N ARG A 160 -2.87 -7.90 6.53
CA ARG A 160 -3.62 -8.69 5.54
C ARG A 160 -3.84 -7.92 4.24
N LYS A 161 -4.63 -6.84 4.29
CA LYS A 161 -4.95 -6.00 3.12
C LYS A 161 -5.68 -4.72 3.53
N SER A 162 -5.69 -3.73 2.63
CA SER A 162 -6.54 -2.52 2.75
C SER A 162 -8.01 -2.84 2.47
N GLN A 163 -8.94 -2.11 3.11
CA GLN A 163 -10.40 -2.23 2.92
C GLN A 163 -10.90 -3.68 3.10
N ASN A 164 -10.41 -4.35 4.14
CA ASN A 164 -10.72 -5.72 4.44
C ASN A 164 -12.11 -5.87 5.07
N THR A 165 -13.06 -6.41 4.32
CA THR A 165 -14.43 -6.68 4.80
C THR A 165 -14.62 -8.13 5.26
N SER A 166 -13.59 -8.97 5.20
CA SER A 166 -13.65 -10.41 5.50
C SER A 166 -12.37 -10.87 6.22
N GLU A 167 -12.20 -12.15 6.52
CA GLU A 167 -10.88 -12.67 6.98
C GLU A 167 -10.32 -11.98 8.24
N TRP A 168 -11.18 -11.72 9.23
CA TRP A 168 -10.78 -11.16 10.53
C TRP A 168 -10.60 -12.23 11.62
N ALA A 169 -10.58 -13.51 11.24
CA ALA A 169 -10.22 -14.65 12.10
C ALA A 169 -8.71 -14.71 12.39
N ILE A 170 -8.12 -13.56 12.75
CA ILE A 170 -6.68 -13.38 12.93
C ILE A 170 -6.17 -14.19 14.13
N LYS A 171 -7.01 -14.38 15.16
CA LYS A 171 -6.66 -15.18 16.33
C LYS A 171 -6.31 -16.61 15.92
N GLU A 172 -7.19 -17.26 15.18
CA GLU A 172 -7.01 -18.64 14.73
C GLU A 172 -5.77 -18.78 13.84
N GLU A 173 -5.56 -17.81 12.94
CA GLU A 173 -4.37 -17.80 12.07
C GLU A 173 -3.06 -17.58 12.84
N LEU A 174 -3.07 -16.77 13.91
CA LEU A 174 -1.92 -16.61 14.80
C LEU A 174 -1.66 -17.89 15.63
N GLU A 175 -2.71 -18.55 16.12
CA GLU A 175 -2.60 -19.85 16.81
C GLU A 175 -1.99 -20.93 15.92
N ASP A 176 -2.32 -20.93 14.62
CA ASP A 176 -1.76 -21.87 13.65
C ASP A 176 -0.32 -21.52 13.23
N SER A 177 0.02 -20.22 13.20
CA SER A 177 1.31 -19.74 12.68
C SER A 177 2.41 -19.65 13.73
N LEU A 178 2.04 -19.50 15.01
CA LEU A 178 2.98 -19.25 16.10
C LEU A 178 3.01 -20.41 17.09
N SER A 179 4.23 -20.85 17.41
CA SER A 179 4.42 -21.84 18.46
C SER A 179 4.02 -21.27 19.83
N LYS A 180 3.63 -22.16 20.74
CA LYS A 180 3.33 -21.78 22.14
C LYS A 180 4.52 -21.09 22.81
N GLU A 181 5.74 -21.57 22.55
CA GLU A 181 6.93 -20.95 23.12
C GLU A 181 7.07 -19.51 22.63
N VAL A 182 6.88 -19.22 21.34
CA VAL A 182 6.95 -17.85 20.81
C VAL A 182 5.90 -16.94 21.43
N LEU A 183 4.66 -17.42 21.61
CA LEU A 183 3.60 -16.66 22.28
C LEU A 183 3.96 -16.31 23.74
N GLU A 184 4.80 -17.10 24.41
CA GLU A 184 5.28 -16.80 25.77
C GLU A 184 6.49 -15.83 25.80
N LYS A 185 7.00 -15.39 24.64
CA LYS A 185 8.22 -14.55 24.52
C LYS A 185 8.03 -13.21 23.85
N ILE A 186 6.86 -12.96 23.27
CA ILE A 186 6.53 -11.68 22.67
C ILE A 186 5.73 -10.83 23.65
N ASP A 187 5.98 -9.53 23.64
CA ASP A 187 5.25 -8.54 24.42
C ASP A 187 4.07 -7.94 23.63
N LEU A 188 4.17 -7.91 22.30
CA LEU A 188 3.17 -7.25 21.46
C LEU A 188 2.91 -7.97 20.13
N ILE A 189 1.70 -7.81 19.64
CA ILE A 189 1.32 -8.14 18.27
C ILE A 189 0.68 -6.90 17.64
N ASN A 190 1.21 -6.51 16.48
CA ASN A 190 0.63 -5.49 15.63
C ASN A 190 -0.07 -6.16 14.44
N ILE A 191 -1.39 -6.03 14.35
CA ILE A 191 -2.18 -6.70 13.29
C ILE A 191 -2.33 -5.88 12.01
N GLY A 192 -1.67 -4.74 11.94
CA GLY A 192 -1.75 -3.84 10.81
C GLY A 192 -3.13 -3.17 10.70
N GLY A 193 -3.40 -2.68 9.49
CA GLY A 193 -4.60 -1.94 9.18
C GLY A 193 -5.66 -2.77 8.46
N GLY A 194 -6.33 -2.15 7.49
CA GLY A 194 -7.34 -2.83 6.68
C GLY A 194 -8.78 -2.57 7.10
N PHE A 195 -9.00 -1.92 8.24
CA PHE A 195 -10.33 -1.50 8.69
C PHE A 195 -11.08 -0.76 7.56
N PRO A 196 -12.24 -1.28 7.14
CA PRO A 196 -12.96 -0.74 6.00
C PRO A 196 -13.71 0.54 6.39
N ILE A 197 -13.91 1.41 5.41
CA ILE A 197 -14.86 2.53 5.54
C ILE A 197 -16.10 2.28 4.68
N ASN A 198 -17.21 2.92 5.06
CA ASN A 198 -18.46 2.81 4.33
C ASN A 198 -18.36 3.57 3.00
N TYR A 199 -18.16 2.83 1.90
CA TYR A 199 -18.44 3.28 0.55
C TYR A 199 -19.85 2.81 0.14
N LYS A 200 -20.43 3.33 -0.97
CA LYS A 200 -21.84 3.15 -1.41
C LYS A 200 -22.47 1.74 -1.27
N ASN A 201 -21.70 0.66 -1.13
CA ASN A 201 -22.15 -0.73 -1.01
C ASN A 201 -21.77 -1.42 0.32
N TYR A 202 -21.58 -0.68 1.41
CA TYR A 202 -21.16 -1.24 2.71
C TYR A 202 -22.32 -1.34 3.71
N THR A 203 -22.55 -2.54 4.27
CA THR A 203 -23.54 -2.76 5.34
C THR A 203 -22.91 -2.53 6.72
N SER A 204 -23.66 -1.92 7.64
CA SER A 204 -23.19 -1.63 9.01
C SER A 204 -22.72 -2.88 9.78
N GLU A 205 -23.33 -4.02 9.50
CA GLU A 205 -23.06 -5.33 10.13
C GLU A 205 -21.58 -5.78 9.98
N VAL A 206 -20.90 -5.36 8.92
CA VAL A 206 -19.50 -5.74 8.70
C VAL A 206 -18.57 -5.11 9.74
N LEU A 207 -18.80 -3.86 10.17
CA LEU A 207 -17.94 -3.24 11.20
C LEU A 207 -18.14 -3.91 12.57
N GLU A 208 -19.37 -4.26 12.91
CA GLU A 208 -19.69 -4.93 14.17
C GLU A 208 -19.01 -6.31 14.25
N TYR A 209 -19.08 -7.08 13.17
CA TYR A 209 -18.34 -8.34 13.06
C TYR A 209 -16.83 -8.15 13.26
N ILE A 210 -16.23 -7.16 12.60
CA ILE A 210 -14.80 -6.87 12.71
C ILE A 210 -14.43 -6.51 14.16
N PHE A 211 -15.16 -5.59 14.78
CA PHE A 211 -14.90 -5.18 16.16
C PHE A 211 -15.09 -6.33 17.16
N SER A 212 -16.06 -7.22 16.94
CA SER A 212 -16.18 -8.46 17.71
C SER A 212 -14.92 -9.31 17.59
N LYS A 213 -14.42 -9.53 16.37
CA LYS A 213 -13.20 -10.31 16.15
C LYS A 213 -11.95 -9.68 16.76
N ILE A 214 -11.82 -8.35 16.70
CA ILE A 214 -10.74 -7.63 17.38
C ILE A 214 -10.86 -7.77 18.91
N THR A 215 -12.08 -7.69 19.45
CA THR A 215 -12.32 -7.88 20.88
C THR A 215 -11.94 -9.30 21.33
N ASP A 216 -12.34 -10.32 20.57
CA ASP A 216 -11.97 -11.72 20.83
C ASP A 216 -10.45 -11.92 20.81
N LEU A 217 -9.77 -11.37 19.81
CA LEU A 217 -8.33 -11.39 19.70
C LEU A 217 -7.67 -10.68 20.89
N LYS A 218 -8.14 -9.47 21.23
CA LYS A 218 -7.60 -8.70 22.36
C LYS A 218 -7.72 -9.46 23.67
N ASN A 219 -8.86 -10.10 23.92
CA ASN A 219 -9.06 -10.89 25.14
C ASN A 219 -8.13 -12.12 25.20
N TRP A 220 -7.92 -12.79 24.07
CA TRP A 220 -7.00 -13.93 23.99
C TRP A 220 -5.53 -13.55 24.19
N LEU A 221 -5.12 -12.37 23.72
CA LEU A 221 -3.78 -11.80 23.93
C LEU A 221 -3.57 -11.28 25.36
N ASN A 222 -4.58 -10.64 25.95
CA ASN A 222 -4.54 -10.22 27.36
C ASN A 222 -4.29 -11.40 28.31
N GLY A 223 -4.89 -12.57 28.02
CA GLY A 223 -4.63 -13.79 28.80
C GLY A 223 -3.19 -14.32 28.71
N LYS A 224 -2.35 -13.72 27.87
CA LYS A 224 -0.93 -14.03 27.67
C LYS A 224 -0.01 -12.85 27.97
N ASP A 225 -0.56 -11.75 28.49
CA ASP A 225 0.17 -10.49 28.71
C ASP A 225 0.78 -9.89 27.42
N ILE A 226 0.08 -10.07 26.29
CA ILE A 226 0.50 -9.54 24.98
C ILE A 226 -0.36 -8.31 24.63
N GLU A 227 0.29 -7.19 24.33
CA GLU A 227 -0.38 -5.98 23.85
C GLU A 227 -0.79 -6.10 22.38
N LEU A 228 -1.92 -5.47 22.01
CA LEU A 228 -2.44 -5.49 20.65
C LEU A 228 -2.39 -4.09 20.06
N ILE A 229 -1.65 -3.95 18.95
CA ILE A 229 -1.57 -2.74 18.14
C ILE A 229 -2.38 -2.92 16.85
N VAL A 230 -3.11 -1.88 16.45
CA VAL A 230 -3.77 -1.77 15.15
C VAL A 230 -3.23 -0.58 14.36
N GLU A 231 -3.19 -0.69 13.03
CA GLU A 231 -2.66 0.36 12.14
C GLU A 231 -3.73 1.00 11.24
N PRO A 232 -4.72 1.71 11.80
CA PRO A 232 -5.73 2.34 10.99
C PRO A 232 -5.14 3.52 10.22
N GLY A 233 -5.25 3.48 8.91
CA GLY A 233 -5.07 4.66 8.05
C GLY A 233 -6.41 5.18 7.57
N ARG A 234 -6.91 4.52 6.50
CA ARG A 234 -8.16 4.86 5.80
C ARG A 234 -9.37 4.97 6.72
N PHE A 235 -9.44 4.11 7.73
CA PHE A 235 -10.55 4.08 8.69
C PHE A 235 -10.76 5.40 9.43
N ILE A 236 -9.66 6.07 9.82
CA ILE A 236 -9.71 7.36 10.51
C ILE A 236 -9.78 8.49 9.49
N ALA A 237 -8.87 8.51 8.51
CA ALA A 237 -8.75 9.66 7.62
C ALA A 237 -9.89 9.79 6.60
N GLY A 238 -10.34 8.67 6.02
CA GLY A 238 -11.33 8.65 4.95
C GLY A 238 -12.64 9.37 5.29
N PRO A 239 -13.33 9.06 6.40
CA PRO A 239 -14.58 9.74 6.76
C PRO A 239 -14.35 11.14 7.35
N SER A 240 -13.12 11.49 7.72
CA SER A 240 -12.78 12.76 8.36
C SER A 240 -12.58 13.89 7.37
N VAL A 241 -12.41 13.60 6.07
CA VAL A 241 -12.16 14.59 5.02
C VAL A 241 -13.28 14.58 4.01
N LYS A 242 -13.80 15.77 3.67
CA LYS A 242 -14.81 15.97 2.62
C LYS A 242 -14.31 16.97 1.59
N LEU A 243 -14.53 16.68 0.31
CA LEU A 243 -14.35 17.65 -0.77
C LEU A 243 -15.63 18.48 -0.91
N ILE A 244 -15.51 19.79 -0.81
CA ILE A 244 -16.55 20.74 -1.20
C ILE A 244 -16.22 21.24 -2.59
N THR A 245 -17.20 21.17 -3.48
CA THR A 245 -17.11 21.54 -4.89
C THR A 245 -18.41 22.21 -5.30
N ASN A 246 -18.40 22.98 -6.39
CA ASN A 246 -19.56 23.70 -6.90
C ASN A 246 -19.97 23.11 -8.24
N ILE A 247 -21.28 23.15 -8.50
CA ILE A 247 -21.82 22.81 -9.81
C ILE A 247 -21.56 23.98 -10.75
N LEU A 248 -20.76 23.74 -11.79
CA LEU A 248 -20.48 24.69 -12.85
C LEU A 248 -21.56 24.68 -13.92
N ALA A 249 -22.02 23.50 -14.30
CA ALA A 249 -23.05 23.32 -15.31
C ALA A 249 -23.81 22.01 -15.09
N ILE A 250 -25.05 22.00 -15.55
CA ILE A 250 -25.87 20.79 -15.66
C ILE A 250 -26.24 20.68 -17.13
N HIS A 251 -25.86 19.58 -17.77
CA HIS A 251 -26.16 19.31 -19.17
C HIS A 251 -26.73 17.90 -19.30
N ASN A 252 -28.01 17.80 -19.68
CA ASN A 252 -28.78 16.56 -19.61
C ASN A 252 -28.74 15.97 -18.18
N ASN A 253 -28.22 14.74 -18.04
CA ASN A 253 -28.04 14.06 -16.75
C ASN A 253 -26.63 14.22 -16.17
N ASP A 254 -25.75 15.01 -16.82
CA ASP A 254 -24.38 15.22 -16.39
C ASP A 254 -24.27 16.48 -15.53
N VAL A 255 -23.65 16.34 -14.37
CA VAL A 255 -23.33 17.45 -13.46
C VAL A 255 -21.83 17.72 -13.55
N ILE A 256 -21.48 18.87 -14.11
CA ILE A 256 -20.09 19.35 -14.22
C ILE A 256 -19.79 20.15 -12.96
N VAL A 257 -18.71 19.79 -12.27
CA VAL A 257 -18.28 20.47 -11.03
C VAL A 257 -16.88 21.08 -11.20
N ASP A 258 -16.53 22.04 -10.34
CA ASP A 258 -15.22 22.72 -10.37
C ASP A 258 -14.08 21.93 -9.73
N SER A 259 -14.32 20.66 -9.42
CA SER A 259 -13.31 19.71 -8.96
C SER A 259 -13.11 18.58 -9.97
N SER A 260 -11.91 18.01 -10.01
CA SER A 260 -11.63 16.83 -10.81
C SER A 260 -11.14 15.66 -9.95
N VAL A 261 -10.97 14.54 -10.61
CA VAL A 261 -10.37 13.32 -10.05
C VAL A 261 -8.96 13.54 -9.50
N TYR A 262 -8.19 14.48 -10.06
CA TYR A 262 -6.82 14.77 -9.66
C TYR A 262 -6.71 15.45 -8.30
N GLN A 263 -7.81 16.02 -7.79
CA GLN A 263 -7.87 16.54 -6.44
C GLN A 263 -8.24 15.44 -5.42
N GLY A 264 -8.87 14.33 -5.83
CA GLY A 264 -9.42 13.28 -4.95
C GLY A 264 -8.52 12.06 -4.72
N ASN A 265 -9.10 10.97 -4.21
CA ASN A 265 -8.38 9.70 -4.00
C ASN A 265 -8.10 9.00 -5.34
N THR A 266 -6.90 9.22 -5.86
CA THR A 266 -6.43 8.64 -7.13
C THR A 266 -6.33 7.12 -7.10
N ASP A 267 -6.13 6.46 -5.95
CA ASP A 267 -6.03 4.99 -5.85
C ASP A 267 -7.34 4.29 -6.23
N ALA A 268 -8.47 4.84 -5.79
CA ALA A 268 -9.79 4.30 -6.13
C ALA A 268 -10.02 4.34 -7.65
N ILE A 269 -9.51 5.39 -8.30
CA ILE A 269 -9.64 5.61 -9.74
C ILE A 269 -8.62 4.79 -10.51
N PHE A 270 -7.40 4.63 -10.00
CA PHE A 270 -6.39 3.78 -10.62
C PHE A 270 -6.91 2.35 -10.71
N GLN A 271 -7.47 1.78 -9.63
CA GLN A 271 -8.03 0.44 -9.67
C GLN A 271 -9.21 0.30 -10.64
N ASP A 272 -10.14 1.26 -10.66
CA ASP A 272 -11.29 1.20 -11.57
C ASP A 272 -10.90 1.49 -13.03
N SER A 273 -9.91 2.35 -13.27
CA SER A 273 -9.30 2.58 -14.58
C SER A 273 -8.61 1.31 -15.09
N MET A 274 -7.86 0.61 -14.24
CA MET A 274 -7.22 -0.65 -14.60
C MET A 274 -8.24 -1.77 -14.88
N LYS A 275 -9.37 -1.81 -14.17
CA LYS A 275 -10.48 -2.72 -14.50
C LYS A 275 -11.12 -2.41 -15.86
N LEU A 276 -11.27 -1.13 -16.20
CA LEU A 276 -11.78 -0.68 -17.50
C LEU A 276 -10.82 -1.02 -18.64
N LEU A 277 -9.52 -0.76 -18.44
CA LEU A 277 -8.47 -1.07 -19.42
C LEU A 277 -8.42 -2.56 -19.75
N ASN A 278 -8.60 -3.44 -18.77
CA ASN A 278 -8.64 -4.90 -18.97
C ASN A 278 -9.81 -5.37 -19.87
N ASN A 279 -10.83 -4.54 -20.08
CA ASN A 279 -11.92 -4.83 -21.02
C ASN A 279 -11.65 -4.31 -22.44
N PHE A 280 -10.57 -3.55 -22.65
CA PHE A 280 -10.25 -3.00 -23.96
C PHE A 280 -9.52 -4.02 -24.82
N ILE A 281 -9.87 -4.02 -26.11
CA ILE A 281 -9.18 -4.84 -27.12
C ILE A 281 -7.76 -4.31 -27.36
N CYS A 282 -7.63 -2.98 -27.33
CA CYS A 282 -6.40 -2.25 -27.56
C CYS A 282 -6.61 -0.79 -27.14
N THR A 283 -5.54 -0.09 -26.77
CA THR A 283 -5.55 1.37 -26.63
C THR A 283 -4.73 2.05 -27.72
N VAL A 284 -5.17 3.23 -28.15
CA VAL A 284 -4.43 4.10 -29.05
C VAL A 284 -4.28 5.45 -28.38
N HIS A 285 -3.05 5.96 -28.33
CA HIS A 285 -2.80 7.29 -27.78
C HIS A 285 -3.09 8.38 -28.80
N ILE A 286 -3.79 9.43 -28.39
CA ILE A 286 -4.02 10.63 -29.22
C ILE A 286 -3.07 11.72 -28.73
N THR A 287 -2.33 12.31 -29.66
CA THR A 287 -1.22 13.23 -29.38
C THR A 287 -1.72 14.66 -29.21
N LYS A 288 -1.19 15.40 -28.23
CA LYS A 288 -1.12 16.87 -28.29
C LYS A 288 0.17 17.24 -29.03
N PRO A 289 0.16 18.20 -29.97
CA PRO A 289 1.33 18.57 -30.78
C PRO A 289 2.63 18.80 -30.00
N ASP A 290 2.53 19.25 -28.75
CA ASP A 290 3.68 19.53 -27.88
C ASP A 290 4.40 18.26 -27.36
N TYR A 291 3.71 17.13 -27.25
CA TYR A 291 4.30 15.87 -26.75
C TYR A 291 5.15 15.13 -27.79
N ALA A 292 4.90 15.35 -29.07
CA ALA A 292 5.67 14.75 -30.16
C ALA A 292 7.16 15.16 -30.12
N LYS A 293 7.46 16.37 -29.63
CA LYS A 293 8.82 16.96 -29.66
C LYS A 293 9.76 16.42 -28.59
N VAL A 294 9.23 15.97 -27.45
CA VAL A 294 10.04 15.59 -26.27
C VAL A 294 10.21 14.08 -26.10
N GLY A 295 9.49 13.26 -26.87
CA GLY A 295 9.60 11.80 -26.79
C GLY A 295 8.98 11.23 -25.51
N PHE A 296 7.71 11.54 -25.27
CA PHE A 296 6.97 11.04 -24.11
C PHE A 296 6.58 9.56 -24.30
N ALA A 297 7.19 8.64 -23.55
CA ALA A 297 6.60 7.33 -23.36
C ALA A 297 5.49 7.45 -22.31
N SER A 298 4.25 7.30 -22.75
CA SER A 298 3.11 7.37 -21.86
C SER A 298 3.16 6.27 -20.81
N PRO A 299 3.05 6.58 -19.50
CA PRO A 299 2.88 5.57 -18.45
C PRO A 299 1.74 4.60 -18.75
N ARG A 300 0.74 5.04 -19.54
CA ARG A 300 -0.35 4.19 -20.02
C ARG A 300 0.12 2.99 -20.84
N TYR A 301 1.19 3.10 -21.62
CA TYR A 301 1.72 1.94 -22.35
C TYR A 301 2.10 0.82 -21.37
N LEU A 302 2.78 1.18 -20.28
CA LEU A 302 3.17 0.24 -19.23
C LEU A 302 1.95 -0.32 -18.50
N GLU A 303 0.98 0.53 -18.16
CA GLU A 303 -0.28 0.11 -17.54
C GLU A 303 -1.03 -0.91 -18.40
N ASN A 304 -1.11 -0.67 -19.73
CA ASN A 304 -1.76 -1.58 -20.68
C ASN A 304 -1.09 -2.95 -20.72
N ILE A 305 0.24 -2.99 -20.81
CA ILE A 305 1.00 -4.24 -20.82
C ILE A 305 0.80 -5.00 -19.51
N VAL A 306 0.83 -4.31 -18.37
CA VAL A 306 0.58 -4.90 -17.05
C VAL A 306 -0.80 -5.55 -16.95
N VAL A 307 -1.84 -4.94 -17.54
CA VAL A 307 -3.21 -5.47 -17.50
C VAL A 307 -3.55 -6.42 -18.65
N GLY A 308 -2.58 -6.77 -19.50
CA GLY A 308 -2.79 -7.72 -20.60
C GLY A 308 -3.50 -7.12 -21.81
N THR A 309 -3.38 -5.81 -22.03
CA THR A 309 -4.00 -5.07 -23.14
C THR A 309 -2.95 -4.57 -24.12
N PRO A 310 -3.04 -4.91 -25.42
CA PRO A 310 -2.16 -4.35 -26.45
C PRO A 310 -2.28 -2.83 -26.58
N ALA A 311 -1.20 -2.14 -26.94
CA ALA A 311 -1.22 -0.70 -27.20
C ALA A 311 -0.62 -0.33 -28.55
N LEU A 312 -1.10 0.76 -29.17
CA LEU A 312 -0.56 1.31 -30.41
C LEU A 312 0.10 2.66 -30.16
N VAL A 313 1.24 2.89 -30.81
CA VAL A 313 2.08 4.07 -30.64
C VAL A 313 1.97 4.98 -31.86
N PRO A 314 1.61 6.25 -31.72
CA PRO A 314 1.59 7.17 -32.85
C PRO A 314 2.99 7.35 -33.46
N SER A 315 3.09 7.32 -34.78
CA SER A 315 4.37 7.34 -35.49
C SER A 315 5.12 8.67 -35.33
N GLU A 316 4.41 9.74 -34.99
CA GLU A 316 4.96 11.05 -34.67
C GLU A 316 5.71 11.10 -33.33
N PHE A 317 5.65 10.05 -32.49
CA PHE A 317 6.44 9.99 -31.25
C PHE A 317 7.92 9.78 -31.58
N LYS A 318 8.80 10.49 -30.87
CA LYS A 318 10.26 10.34 -30.99
C LYS A 318 10.74 8.89 -30.80
N TYR A 319 10.07 8.13 -29.92
CA TYR A 319 10.31 6.70 -29.69
C TYR A 319 9.11 5.87 -30.17
N SER A 320 8.58 6.15 -31.36
CA SER A 320 7.37 5.47 -31.86
C SER A 320 7.50 3.95 -31.94
N THR A 321 8.71 3.43 -32.00
CA THR A 321 9.03 1.99 -32.07
C THR A 321 9.14 1.32 -30.70
N LEU A 322 8.82 2.01 -29.61
CA LEU A 322 9.03 1.52 -28.23
C LEU A 322 8.29 0.21 -27.90
N LEU A 323 7.17 -0.05 -28.57
CA LEU A 323 6.42 -1.31 -28.44
C LEU A 323 6.70 -2.30 -29.58
N GLY A 324 7.63 -1.98 -30.48
CA GLY A 324 7.89 -2.71 -31.72
C GLY A 324 7.39 -1.97 -32.97
N GLU A 325 8.12 -2.11 -34.07
CA GLU A 325 7.86 -1.43 -35.35
C GLU A 325 6.43 -1.62 -35.88
N ARG A 326 5.86 -2.80 -35.64
CA ARG A 326 4.53 -3.21 -36.10
C ARG A 326 3.39 -2.44 -35.44
N TRP A 327 3.59 -1.93 -34.23
CA TRP A 327 2.53 -1.37 -33.40
C TRP A 327 2.44 0.15 -33.52
N LYS A 328 3.08 0.71 -34.54
CA LYS A 328 2.99 2.11 -34.90
C LYS A 328 1.70 2.41 -35.67
N VAL A 329 1.18 3.61 -35.50
CA VAL A 329 0.05 4.13 -36.27
C VAL A 329 0.36 5.53 -36.76
N SER A 330 0.23 5.77 -38.06
CA SER A 330 0.49 7.06 -38.70
C SER A 330 -0.79 7.78 -39.12
N SER A 331 -1.94 7.11 -38.97
CA SER A 331 -3.25 7.64 -39.35
C SER A 331 -4.36 6.95 -38.55
N SER A 332 -5.52 7.60 -38.50
CA SER A 332 -6.74 7.02 -37.92
C SER A 332 -7.16 5.73 -38.64
N GLU A 333 -7.00 5.67 -39.96
CA GLU A 333 -7.32 4.49 -40.77
C GLU A 333 -6.42 3.30 -40.42
N GLU A 334 -5.12 3.54 -40.20
CA GLU A 334 -4.17 2.52 -39.78
C GLU A 334 -4.46 2.02 -38.37
N ALA A 335 -4.79 2.93 -37.45
CA ALA A 335 -5.23 2.58 -36.11
C ALA A 335 -6.49 1.69 -36.15
N VAL A 336 -7.50 2.05 -36.95
CA VAL A 336 -8.72 1.23 -37.12
C VAL A 336 -8.40 -0.16 -37.67
N LYS A 337 -7.47 -0.27 -38.64
CA LYS A 337 -7.05 -1.57 -39.20
C LYS A 337 -6.38 -2.44 -38.15
N LEU A 338 -5.41 -1.91 -37.40
CA LEU A 338 -4.70 -2.66 -36.36
C LEU A 338 -5.61 -3.03 -35.19
N VAL A 339 -6.52 -2.15 -34.78
CA VAL A 339 -7.54 -2.47 -33.76
C VAL A 339 -8.49 -3.57 -34.26
N SER A 340 -8.90 -3.53 -35.52
CA SER A 340 -9.75 -4.57 -36.12
C SER A 340 -9.02 -5.91 -36.20
N TYR A 341 -7.72 -5.89 -36.52
CA TYR A 341 -6.87 -7.08 -36.46
C TYR A 341 -6.80 -7.65 -35.04
N LEU A 342 -6.45 -6.82 -34.03
CA LEU A 342 -6.38 -7.24 -32.63
C LEU A 342 -7.72 -7.76 -32.09
N LYS A 343 -8.84 -7.20 -32.57
CA LYS A 343 -10.19 -7.70 -32.26
C LYS A 343 -10.43 -9.10 -32.82
N SER A 344 -9.88 -9.41 -33.99
CA SER A 344 -10.04 -10.72 -34.64
C SER A 344 -9.24 -11.85 -33.97
N LEU A 345 -8.24 -11.50 -33.15
CA LEU A 345 -7.42 -12.45 -32.40
C LEU A 345 -8.17 -13.09 -31.22
N SER A 346 -7.78 -14.31 -30.87
CA SER A 346 -8.17 -14.95 -29.62
C SER A 346 -7.56 -14.21 -28.41
N HIS A 347 -8.02 -14.53 -27.20
CA HIS A 347 -7.44 -13.95 -25.98
C HIS A 347 -5.96 -14.31 -25.82
N GLU A 348 -5.58 -15.57 -26.06
CA GLU A 348 -4.20 -16.07 -25.99
C GLU A 348 -3.30 -15.35 -27.01
N GLN A 349 -3.77 -15.21 -28.25
CA GLN A 349 -3.04 -14.50 -29.30
C GLN A 349 -2.86 -13.00 -29.00
N ARG A 350 -3.79 -12.38 -28.25
CA ARG A 350 -3.59 -11.01 -27.75
C ARG A 350 -2.57 -10.95 -26.61
N GLN A 351 -2.47 -11.97 -25.77
CA GLN A 351 -1.42 -12.05 -24.74
C GLN A 351 -0.04 -12.20 -25.37
N ASP A 352 0.09 -12.94 -26.48
CA ASP A 352 1.35 -13.02 -27.23
C ASP A 352 1.81 -11.66 -27.75
N VAL A 353 0.87 -10.84 -28.25
CA VAL A 353 1.15 -9.45 -28.64
C VAL A 353 1.62 -8.62 -27.44
N VAL A 354 0.98 -8.78 -26.27
CA VAL A 354 1.41 -8.08 -25.05
C VAL A 354 2.82 -8.48 -24.63
N HIS A 355 3.16 -9.77 -24.73
CA HIS A 355 4.52 -10.24 -24.47
C HIS A 355 5.53 -9.66 -25.46
N GLU A 356 5.22 -9.64 -26.76
CA GLU A 356 6.05 -9.00 -27.79
C GLU A 356 6.31 -7.51 -27.48
N GLN A 357 5.27 -6.79 -27.06
CA GLN A 357 5.36 -5.38 -26.71
C GLN A 357 6.15 -5.14 -25.42
N ARG A 358 6.02 -6.02 -24.43
CA ARG A 358 6.82 -6.01 -23.19
C ARG A 358 8.29 -6.24 -23.51
N ASP A 359 8.60 -7.24 -24.32
CA ASP A 359 9.98 -7.58 -24.66
C ASP A 359 10.63 -6.44 -25.45
N SER A 360 9.88 -5.79 -26.35
CA SER A 360 10.32 -4.59 -27.06
C SER A 360 10.64 -3.43 -26.12
N LEU A 361 9.80 -3.18 -25.10
CA LEU A 361 10.04 -2.15 -24.08
C LEU A 361 11.34 -2.40 -23.32
N LEU A 362 11.60 -3.65 -22.93
CA LEU A 362 12.81 -4.04 -22.18
C LEU A 362 14.10 -3.80 -22.98
N MET A 363 14.04 -3.78 -24.32
CA MET A 363 15.18 -3.47 -25.18
C MET A 363 15.54 -1.98 -25.21
N TYR A 364 14.60 -1.08 -24.89
CA TYR A 364 14.86 0.36 -24.79
C TYR A 364 15.39 0.69 -23.40
N HIS A 365 16.70 0.54 -23.21
CA HIS A 365 17.44 0.80 -21.95
C HIS A 365 17.41 2.25 -21.42
N ASP A 366 16.68 3.17 -22.06
CA ASP A 366 16.69 4.61 -21.74
C ASP A 366 15.32 5.11 -21.22
N PHE A 367 14.65 4.27 -20.44
CA PHE A 367 13.77 4.72 -19.38
C PHE A 367 14.58 4.61 -18.11
N SER A 368 14.80 5.69 -17.35
CA SER A 368 15.48 5.59 -16.05
C SER A 368 14.82 4.46 -15.23
N VAL A 369 15.54 3.34 -15.15
CA VAL A 369 15.01 2.00 -14.89
C VAL A 369 14.45 1.87 -13.47
N ASP A 370 14.92 2.74 -12.57
CA ASP A 370 14.60 2.72 -11.14
C ASP A 370 13.11 3.00 -10.83
N ASN A 371 12.35 3.63 -11.73
CA ASN A 371 10.94 3.98 -11.46
C ASN A 371 9.91 3.05 -12.13
N VAL A 372 10.28 2.33 -13.18
CA VAL A 372 9.31 1.58 -14.01
C VAL A 372 9.39 0.08 -13.79
N VAL A 373 10.60 -0.47 -13.57
CA VAL A 373 10.76 -1.89 -13.23
C VAL A 373 10.15 -2.17 -11.86
N ASN A 374 10.38 -1.29 -10.89
CA ASN A 374 9.70 -1.34 -9.58
C ASN A 374 8.16 -1.24 -9.70
N PHE A 375 7.64 -0.42 -10.63
CA PHE A 375 6.20 -0.32 -10.86
C PHE A 375 5.63 -1.59 -11.51
N ILE A 376 6.30 -2.13 -12.53
CA ILE A 376 5.88 -3.36 -13.23
C ILE A 376 5.96 -4.58 -12.29
N GLU A 377 7.02 -4.70 -11.49
CA GLU A 377 7.17 -5.77 -10.49
C GLU A 377 6.20 -5.60 -9.31
N SER A 378 5.82 -4.36 -8.96
CA SER A 378 4.77 -4.11 -7.95
C SER A 378 3.35 -4.38 -8.45
N LEU A 379 3.16 -4.49 -9.77
CA LEU A 379 1.86 -4.67 -10.39
C LEU A 379 1.61 -6.09 -10.90
N MET A 380 2.64 -6.93 -11.09
CA MET A 380 2.49 -8.37 -11.30
C MET A 380 2.24 -9.07 -9.96
#